data_AF-A0A645GYP0-F1
#
_entry.id   AF-A0A645GYP0-F1
#
_cell.length_a   1.000
_cell.length_b   1.000
_cell.length_c   1.000
_cell.angle_alpha   90.00
_cell.angle_beta   90.00
_cell.angle_gamma   90.00
#
_symmetry.space_group_name_H-M   'P 1'
#
loop_
_entity.id
_entity.type
_entity.pdbx_description
1 polymer ?
#
loop_
_entity_poly.entity_id
_entity_poly.type
_entity_poly.pdbx_seq_one_letter_code
_entity_poly.pdbx_strand_id
1 'polypeptide(L)'
;MFGIPLFHGTLQNIIKKDDTYYIVNLDNILIDLHINDLSKFIRRLMFKKEYQWDFEKAKTMIEAYNSINKLSRSELESMLSMIIFPHKFCRLGKKRYIKHKDWSESKYIRKLNKLLRYNEAQQKFLNDYLCYLGSFDDFKENID
;
A
#
# COMPACT_ATOMS: atom_id res chain seq x y z
N MET A 1 -41.13 14.22 13.25
CA MET A 1 -40.82 12.85 12.82
C MET A 1 -40.43 12.90 11.35
N PHE A 2 -39.14 13.05 11.04
CA PHE A 2 -38.64 12.87 9.68
C PHE A 2 -37.34 12.09 9.78
N GLY A 3 -37.41 10.83 9.37
CA GLY A 3 -36.29 9.90 9.38
C GLY A 3 -35.21 10.34 8.40
N ILE A 4 -33.97 10.34 8.88
CA ILE A 4 -32.79 10.51 8.05
C ILE A 4 -32.51 9.14 7.42
N PRO A 5 -32.54 9.00 6.08
CA PRO A 5 -32.12 7.75 5.45
C PRO A 5 -30.60 7.63 5.59
N LEU A 6 -30.16 6.67 6.39
CA LEU A 6 -28.78 6.20 6.43
C LEU A 6 -28.42 5.62 5.05
N PHE A 7 -27.72 6.39 4.23
CA PHE A 7 -27.09 5.87 3.02
C PHE A 7 -25.79 5.16 3.39
N HIS A 8 -25.82 3.84 3.23
CA HIS A 8 -24.70 2.94 3.36
C HIS A 8 -23.84 3.04 2.08
N GLY A 9 -22.59 3.51 2.22
CA GLY A 9 -21.62 3.49 1.13
C GLY A 9 -20.71 4.71 1.10
N THR A 10 -19.55 4.60 1.73
CA THR A 10 -18.32 5.39 1.50
C THR A 10 -18.50 6.91 1.43
N LEU A 11 -18.37 7.57 2.58
CA LEU A 11 -17.72 8.87 2.83
C LEU A 11 -18.29 9.43 4.15
N GLN A 12 -17.82 8.88 5.27
CA GLN A 12 -18.25 9.26 6.62
C GLN A 12 -17.57 10.57 7.10
N ASN A 13 -17.31 11.51 6.18
CA ASN A 13 -16.53 12.72 6.42
C ASN A 13 -17.25 14.00 5.95
N ILE A 14 -18.55 13.93 5.65
CA ILE A 14 -19.33 15.09 5.20
C ILE A 14 -20.43 15.35 6.21
N ILE A 15 -20.37 16.52 6.86
CA ILE A 15 -21.41 17.01 7.76
C ILE A 15 -22.17 18.10 7.01
N LYS A 16 -23.50 17.98 6.94
CA LYS A 16 -24.37 19.02 6.39
C LYS A 16 -24.92 19.86 7.54
N LYS A 17 -24.70 21.18 7.49
CA LYS A 17 -25.38 22.16 8.35
C LYS A 17 -25.95 23.26 7.45
N ASP A 18 -27.27 23.44 7.55
CA ASP A 18 -28.06 24.29 6.64
C ASP A 18 -27.88 23.88 5.17
N ASP A 19 -27.64 24.84 4.27
CA ASP A 19 -27.38 24.58 2.84
C ASP A 19 -25.88 24.47 2.51
N THR A 20 -25.05 24.32 3.54
CA THR A 20 -23.59 24.28 3.40
C THR A 20 -23.07 22.89 3.77
N TYR A 21 -22.20 22.35 2.93
CA TYR A 21 -21.53 21.08 3.15
C TYR A 21 -20.16 21.34 3.77
N TYR A 22 -19.89 20.72 4.92
CA TYR A 22 -18.60 20.76 5.59
C TYR A 22 -17.91 19.41 5.44
N ILE A 23 -16.69 19.43 4.91
CA ILE A 23 -15.83 18.25 4.92
C ILE A 23 -15.05 18.28 6.23
N VAL A 24 -15.18 17.23 7.02
CA VAL A 24 -14.52 17.07 8.33
C VAL A 24 -13.66 15.80 8.27
N ASN A 25 -12.53 15.78 8.99
CA ASN A 25 -11.45 14.77 8.87
C ASN A 25 -10.58 14.89 7.60
N LEU A 26 -10.21 16.11 7.20
CA LEU A 26 -9.20 16.34 6.14
C LEU A 26 -7.78 15.95 6.57
N ASP A 27 -7.51 15.94 7.87
CA ASP A 27 -6.19 15.60 8.41
C ASP A 27 -5.85 14.13 8.16
N ASN A 28 -6.83 13.23 8.32
CA ASN A 28 -6.68 11.82 7.96
C ASN A 28 -6.58 11.61 6.44
N ILE A 29 -7.25 12.42 5.62
CA ILE A 29 -7.14 12.34 4.15
C ILE A 29 -5.73 12.73 3.69
N LEU A 30 -5.14 13.78 4.27
CA LEU A 30 -3.76 14.21 3.99
C LEU A 30 -2.73 13.17 4.44
N ILE A 31 -2.89 12.60 5.64
CA ILE A 31 -2.01 11.55 6.16
C ILE A 31 -2.12 10.24 5.34
N ASP A 32 -3.35 9.79 5.01
CA ASP A 32 -3.60 8.63 4.14
C ASP A 32 -2.99 8.83 2.73
N LEU A 33 -3.04 10.06 2.20
CA LEU A 33 -2.41 10.41 0.93
C LEU A 33 -0.89 10.22 0.99
N HIS A 34 -0.25 10.60 2.09
CA HIS A 34 1.20 10.52 2.23
C HIS A 34 1.71 9.07 2.33
N ILE A 35 1.05 8.22 3.12
CA ILE A 35 1.43 6.81 3.26
C ILE A 35 1.17 6.04 1.97
N ASN A 36 0.05 6.31 1.30
CA ASN A 36 -0.25 5.69 0.02
C ASN A 36 0.81 6.02 -1.03
N ASP A 37 1.29 7.26 -1.06
CA ASP A 37 2.32 7.67 -2.02
C ASP A 37 3.70 7.11 -1.67
N LEU A 38 4.08 7.06 -0.38
CA LEU A 38 5.29 6.37 0.07
C LEU A 38 5.23 4.86 -0.25
N SER A 39 4.11 4.20 0.01
CA SER A 39 3.88 2.79 -0.30
C SER A 39 4.01 2.50 -1.79
N LYS A 40 3.38 3.34 -2.63
CA LYS A 40 3.52 3.27 -4.10
C LYS A 40 4.96 3.47 -4.53
N PHE A 41 5.67 4.41 -3.90
CA PHE A 41 7.07 4.71 -4.21
C PHE A 41 7.97 3.52 -3.88
N ILE A 42 7.93 3.02 -2.65
CA ILE A 42 8.68 1.83 -2.20
C ILE A 42 8.38 0.65 -3.12
N ARG A 43 7.10 0.33 -3.35
CA ARG A 43 6.71 -0.76 -4.26
C ARG A 43 7.29 -0.62 -5.66
N ARG A 44 7.32 0.60 -6.22
CA ARG A 44 7.93 0.84 -7.55
C ARG A 44 9.43 0.56 -7.53
N LEU A 45 10.12 0.97 -6.46
CA LEU A 45 11.55 0.74 -6.28
C LEU A 45 11.88 -0.75 -6.12
N MET A 46 11.07 -1.53 -5.39
CA MET A 46 11.34 -2.97 -5.17
C MET A 46 11.48 -3.79 -6.46
N PHE A 47 10.90 -3.34 -7.58
CA PHE A 47 11.07 -3.98 -8.88
C PHE A 47 12.31 -3.54 -9.68
N LYS A 48 13.08 -2.57 -9.19
CA LYS A 48 14.35 -2.16 -9.81
C LYS A 48 15.46 -3.14 -9.43
N LYS A 49 16.46 -3.26 -10.30
CA LYS A 49 17.56 -4.23 -10.13
C LYS A 49 18.43 -3.91 -8.91
N GLU A 50 18.47 -2.67 -8.47
CA GLU A 50 19.26 -2.24 -7.34
C GLU A 50 18.56 -2.59 -6.02
N TYR A 51 17.24 -2.76 -6.01
CA TYR A 51 16.47 -3.02 -4.79
C TYR A 51 16.08 -4.48 -4.66
N GLN A 52 15.56 -5.10 -5.72
CA GLN A 52 15.22 -6.54 -5.75
C GLN A 52 14.44 -7.08 -4.54
N TRP A 53 13.48 -6.30 -4.01
CA TRP A 53 12.74 -6.67 -2.80
C TRP A 53 13.60 -6.87 -1.54
N ASP A 54 14.73 -6.17 -1.46
CA ASP A 54 15.53 -6.06 -0.24
C ASP A 54 14.80 -5.19 0.80
N PHE A 55 14.43 -5.82 1.91
CA PHE A 55 13.69 -5.17 2.99
C PHE A 55 14.49 -4.05 3.65
N GLU A 56 15.80 -4.19 3.83
CA GLU A 56 16.61 -3.16 4.52
C GLU A 56 16.56 -1.83 3.78
N LYS A 57 16.50 -1.86 2.44
CA LYS A 57 16.35 -0.66 1.62
C LYS A 57 14.99 0.00 1.81
N ALA A 58 13.93 -0.80 1.92
CA ALA A 58 12.60 -0.29 2.23
C ALA A 58 12.54 0.30 3.63
N LYS A 59 13.12 -0.41 4.62
CA LYS A 59 13.23 0.03 6.00
C LYS A 59 13.93 1.38 6.13
N THR A 60 15.07 1.57 5.45
CA THR A 60 15.75 2.89 5.44
C THR A 60 14.83 4.02 4.96
N MET A 61 14.02 3.78 3.92
CA MET A 61 13.06 4.78 3.42
C MET A 61 11.92 5.04 4.41
N ILE A 62 11.43 3.98 5.06
CA ILE A 62 10.38 4.06 6.08
C ILE A 62 10.88 4.84 7.30
N GLU A 63 12.07 4.51 7.81
CA GLU A 63 12.67 5.17 8.98
C GLU A 63 13.00 6.64 8.70
N ALA A 64 13.54 6.95 7.51
CA ALA A 64 13.77 8.33 7.09
C ALA A 64 12.47 9.14 7.09
N TYR A 65 11.38 8.59 6.55
CA TYR A 65 10.07 9.24 6.60
C TYR A 65 9.54 9.36 8.04
N ASN A 66 9.61 8.29 8.83
CA ASN A 66 9.16 8.22 10.22
C ASN A 66 9.89 9.22 11.15
N SER A 67 11.13 9.60 10.81
CA SER A 67 11.90 10.59 11.57
C SER A 67 11.30 12.00 11.49
N ILE A 68 10.60 12.31 10.39
CA ILE A 68 9.99 13.61 10.13
C ILE A 68 8.49 13.57 10.46
N ASN A 69 7.81 12.51 10.01
CA ASN A 69 6.38 12.29 10.21
C ASN A 69 6.18 10.93 10.86
N LYS A 70 5.86 10.91 12.15
CA LYS A 70 5.71 9.67 12.92
C LYS A 70 4.62 8.79 12.31
N LEU A 71 4.98 7.54 12.05
CA LEU A 71 4.10 6.47 11.59
C LEU A 71 3.62 5.66 12.80
N SER A 72 2.34 5.35 12.81
CA SER A 72 1.74 4.35 13.67
C SER A 72 1.90 2.95 13.08
N ARG A 73 1.68 1.93 13.91
CA ARG A 73 1.69 0.54 13.47
C ARG A 73 0.63 0.25 12.40
N SER A 74 -0.59 0.77 12.57
CA SER A 74 -1.67 0.58 11.61
C SER A 74 -1.32 1.15 10.22
N GLU A 75 -0.60 2.27 10.19
CA GLU A 75 -0.10 2.86 8.95
C GLU A 75 1.01 2.01 8.31
N LEU A 76 1.90 1.40 9.11
CA LEU A 76 2.91 0.46 8.62
C LEU A 76 2.28 -0.85 8.08
N GLU A 77 1.23 -1.36 8.72
CA GLU A 77 0.45 -2.53 8.27
C GLU A 77 -0.30 -2.23 6.95
N SER A 78 -0.88 -1.03 6.86
CA SER A 78 -1.53 -0.54 5.64
C SER A 78 -0.52 -0.39 4.51
N MET A 79 0.66 0.15 4.80
CA MET A 79 1.78 0.26 3.86
C MET A 79 2.23 -1.11 3.35
N LEU A 80 2.42 -2.09 4.25
CA LEU A 80 2.78 -3.46 3.88
C LEU A 80 1.76 -4.03 2.87
N SER A 81 0.47 -3.93 3.21
CA SER A 81 -0.63 -4.41 2.36
C SER A 81 -0.58 -3.80 0.95
N MET A 82 -0.31 -2.49 0.86
CA MET A 82 -0.17 -1.78 -0.42
C MET A 82 1.06 -2.19 -1.23
N ILE A 83 2.17 -2.52 -0.56
CA ILE A 83 3.43 -2.91 -1.21
C ILE A 83 3.31 -4.34 -1.77
N ILE A 84 2.83 -5.29 -0.97
CA ILE A 84 2.80 -6.72 -1.34
C ILE A 84 1.69 -7.05 -2.32
N PHE A 85 0.64 -6.23 -2.40
CA PHE A 85 -0.46 -6.50 -3.33
C PHE A 85 0.07 -6.68 -4.76
N PRO A 86 -0.30 -7.77 -5.47
CA PRO A 86 0.34 -8.17 -6.73
C PRO A 86 -0.14 -7.36 -7.94
N HIS A 87 -0.08 -6.02 -7.88
CA HIS A 87 -0.59 -5.09 -8.89
C HIS A 87 -0.10 -5.40 -10.31
N LYS A 88 1.19 -5.75 -10.47
CA LYS A 88 1.74 -6.06 -11.81
C LYS A 88 1.18 -7.36 -12.38
N PHE A 89 0.98 -8.38 -11.54
CA PHE A 89 0.37 -9.64 -11.91
C PHE A 89 -1.10 -9.45 -12.30
N CYS A 90 -1.90 -8.81 -11.43
CA CYS A 90 -3.30 -8.51 -11.73
C CYS A 90 -3.43 -7.69 -13.02
N ARG A 91 -2.56 -6.69 -13.22
CA ARG A 91 -2.55 -5.88 -14.46
C ARG A 91 -2.16 -6.69 -15.69
N LEU A 92 -1.27 -7.68 -15.56
CA LEU A 92 -0.93 -8.58 -16.66
C LEU A 92 -2.11 -9.48 -17.01
N GLY A 93 -2.75 -10.09 -16.01
CA GLY A 93 -3.95 -10.91 -16.17
C GLY A 93 -5.12 -10.13 -16.79
N LYS A 94 -5.42 -8.94 -16.29
CA LYS A 94 -6.45 -8.04 -16.88
C LYS A 94 -6.19 -7.75 -18.36
N LYS A 95 -4.93 -7.53 -18.76
CA LYS A 95 -4.59 -7.30 -20.17
C LYS A 95 -4.84 -8.54 -21.02
N ARG A 96 -4.53 -9.73 -20.50
CA ARG A 96 -4.67 -10.99 -21.23
C ARG A 96 -6.12 -11.44 -21.34
N TYR A 97 -6.82 -11.55 -20.22
CA TYR A 97 -8.09 -12.26 -20.13
C TYR A 97 -9.33 -11.35 -20.22
N ILE A 98 -9.20 -10.06 -19.89
CA ILE A 98 -10.33 -9.12 -19.98
C ILE A 98 -10.22 -8.26 -21.23
N LYS A 99 -9.03 -7.71 -21.49
CA LYS A 99 -8.80 -6.82 -22.63
C LYS A 99 -8.39 -7.56 -23.91
N HIS A 100 -8.34 -8.90 -23.88
CA HIS A 100 -7.93 -9.76 -24.99
C HIS A 100 -6.73 -9.23 -25.77
N LYS A 101 -5.73 -8.73 -25.06
CA LYS A 101 -4.60 -8.06 -25.71
C LYS A 101 -3.84 -9.06 -26.57
N ASP A 102 -3.70 -8.70 -27.85
CA ASP A 102 -3.07 -9.55 -28.85
C ASP A 102 -1.56 -9.68 -28.61
N TRP A 103 -1.18 -10.77 -27.95
CA TRP A 103 0.17 -11.20 -27.70
C TRP A 103 0.25 -12.68 -28.03
N SER A 104 1.32 -13.10 -28.70
CA SER A 104 1.65 -14.52 -28.80
C SER A 104 1.77 -15.15 -27.41
N GLU A 105 1.46 -16.45 -27.31
CA GLU A 105 1.63 -17.20 -26.05
C GLU A 105 3.05 -17.05 -25.51
N SER A 106 4.06 -17.19 -26.36
CA SER A 106 5.47 -17.01 -25.98
C SER A 106 5.77 -15.64 -25.35
N LYS A 107 5.16 -14.57 -25.88
CA LYS A 107 5.32 -13.21 -25.36
C LYS A 107 4.60 -13.03 -24.03
N TYR A 108 3.42 -13.63 -23.86
CA TYR A 108 2.68 -13.62 -22.61
C TYR A 108 3.42 -14.40 -21.51
N ILE A 109 3.82 -15.66 -21.79
CA ILE A 109 4.58 -16.51 -20.88
C ILE A 109 5.88 -15.84 -20.44
N ARG A 110 6.63 -15.22 -21.36
CA ARG A 110 7.83 -14.45 -21.01
C ARG A 110 7.55 -13.29 -20.04
N LYS A 111 6.41 -12.60 -20.19
CA LYS A 111 6.01 -11.51 -19.27
C LYS A 111 5.61 -12.07 -17.90
N LEU A 112 4.90 -13.20 -17.88
CA LEU A 112 4.49 -13.88 -16.65
C LEU A 112 5.71 -14.37 -15.86
N ASN A 113 6.62 -15.11 -16.50
CA ASN A 113 7.85 -15.62 -15.88
C ASN A 113 8.71 -14.49 -15.31
N LYS A 114 8.76 -13.33 -15.98
CA LYS A 114 9.46 -12.14 -15.44
C LYS A 114 8.89 -11.65 -14.11
N LEU A 115 7.58 -11.81 -13.87
CA LEU A 115 6.95 -11.46 -12.60
C LEU A 115 7.19 -12.55 -11.55
N LEU A 116 7.05 -13.82 -11.92
CA LEU A 116 7.22 -14.97 -11.03
C LEU A 116 8.63 -15.07 -10.43
N ARG A 117 9.65 -14.58 -11.15
CA ARG A 117 11.03 -14.48 -10.66
C ARG A 117 11.20 -13.68 -9.36
N TYR A 118 10.21 -12.88 -8.97
CA TYR A 118 10.26 -12.11 -7.73
C TYR A 118 9.55 -12.80 -6.55
N ASN A 119 8.88 -13.94 -6.75
CA ASN A 119 8.03 -14.54 -5.72
C ASN A 119 8.80 -14.86 -4.43
N GLU A 120 9.98 -15.48 -4.53
CA GLU A 120 10.80 -15.82 -3.36
C GLU A 120 11.28 -14.56 -2.63
N ALA A 121 11.75 -13.56 -3.36
CA ALA A 121 12.21 -12.29 -2.79
C ALA A 121 11.05 -11.50 -2.15
N GLN A 122 9.86 -11.54 -2.75
CA GLN A 122 8.63 -10.96 -2.20
C GLN A 122 8.21 -11.64 -0.89
N GLN A 123 8.32 -12.98 -0.83
CA GLN A 123 8.01 -13.72 0.38
C GLN A 123 9.00 -13.42 1.49
N LYS A 124 10.30 -13.35 1.16
CA LYS A 124 11.34 -12.94 2.12
C LYS A 124 11.06 -11.52 2.63
N PHE A 125 10.80 -10.58 1.74
CA PHE A 125 10.44 -9.20 2.10
C PHE A 125 9.25 -9.15 3.06
N LEU A 126 8.19 -9.90 2.78
CA LEU A 126 7.01 -9.96 3.64
C LEU A 126 7.37 -10.45 5.04
N ASN A 127 8.14 -11.54 5.13
CA ASN A 127 8.55 -12.10 6.42
C ASN A 127 9.41 -11.10 7.21
N ASP A 128 10.41 -10.49 6.57
CA ASP A 128 11.28 -9.50 7.20
C ASP A 128 10.48 -8.28 7.69
N TYR A 129 9.52 -7.80 6.89
CA TYR A 129 8.63 -6.70 7.27
C TYR A 129 7.73 -7.07 8.45
N LEU A 130 7.18 -8.29 8.49
CA LEU A 130 6.38 -8.77 9.61
C LEU A 130 7.21 -8.84 10.91
N CYS A 131 8.46 -9.29 10.84
CA CYS A 131 9.37 -9.23 11.98
C CYS A 131 9.61 -7.79 12.46
N TYR A 132 9.81 -6.86 11.51
CA TYR A 132 9.96 -5.44 11.84
C TYR A 132 8.70 -4.86 12.52
N LEU A 133 7.51 -5.20 12.04
CA LEU A 133 6.25 -4.82 12.69
C LEU A 133 6.15 -5.36 14.12
N GLY A 134 6.56 -6.61 14.35
CA GLY A 134 6.60 -7.20 15.69
C GLY A 134 7.51 -6.44 16.65
N SER A 135 8.69 -6.03 16.20
CA SER A 135 9.62 -5.22 17.01
C SER A 135 9.16 -3.78 17.22
N PHE A 136 8.21 -3.27 16.43
CA PHE A 136 7.75 -1.88 16.52
C PHE A 136 6.88 -1.63 17.76
N ASP A 137 6.22 -2.65 18.29
CA ASP A 137 5.44 -2.58 19.53
C ASP A 137 6.35 -2.31 20.74
N ASP A 138 7.50 -2.99 20.81
CA ASP A 138 8.45 -2.91 21.92
C ASP A 138 9.03 -1.49 22.10
N PHE A 139 9.10 -0.68 21.03
CA PHE A 139 9.64 0.67 21.11
C PHE A 139 8.65 1.73 21.62
N LYS A 140 7.34 1.46 21.57
CA LYS A 140 6.33 2.41 22.07
C LYS A 140 6.04 2.23 23.56
N GLU A 141 6.05 1.00 24.07
CA GLU A 141 5.85 0.74 25.52
C GLU A 141 7.00 1.25 26.40
N ASN A 142 8.17 1.52 25.83
CA ASN A 142 9.34 2.01 26.57
C ASN A 142 9.46 3.55 26.62
N ILE A 143 8.49 4.30 26.08
CA ILE A 143 8.51 5.78 26.02
C ILE A 143 7.31 6.42 26.74
N ASP A 144 6.33 5.62 27.19
CA ASP A 144 5.19 6.07 28.00
C ASP A 144 5.40 5.86 29.51
#